data_AF-A0A8X8CJJ8-F1
#
_entry.id   AF-A0A8X8CJJ8-F1
#
_cell.length_a   1.000
_cell.length_b   1.000
_cell.length_c   1.000
_cell.angle_alpha   90.00
_cell.angle_beta   90.00
_cell.angle_gamma   90.00
#
_symmetry.space_group_name_H-M   'P 1'
#
loop_
_entity.id
_entity.type
_entity.pdbx_description
1 polymer ?
#
loop_
_entity_poly.entity_id
_entity_poly.type
_entity_poly.pdbx_seq_one_letter_code
_entity_poly.pdbx_strand_id
1 'polypeptide(L)'
;MVAGLVSPLADQVTRALNRPLHRGIVKFEQCEPQYALARQILTKSTMLVSILDDINDVHGTIEELEQFTKMIERWDTSMEDLPDYTKVWFEALFVSSSEIEEETTKEGRSYCVSYTKEAINLILLLTQSARCFNEDHVPTLEENRKNGVFSCTYPLLTVSSLCGMGKIASKEAHRRCGIS
;
A
#
# COMPACT_ATOMS: atom_id res chain seq x y z
N MET A 1 -14.89 -23.32 -29.66
CA MET A 1 -14.91 -22.01 -30.35
C MET A 1 -13.64 -21.72 -31.16
N VAL A 2 -12.43 -22.14 -30.73
CA VAL A 2 -11.18 -21.78 -31.43
C VAL A 2 -10.78 -22.74 -32.57
N ALA A 3 -11.30 -23.97 -32.58
CA ALA A 3 -10.82 -25.08 -33.43
C ALA A 3 -10.95 -24.89 -34.96
N GLY A 4 -11.57 -23.82 -35.46
CA GLY A 4 -11.70 -23.51 -36.89
C GLY A 4 -11.04 -22.20 -37.33
N LEU A 5 -10.33 -21.52 -36.43
CA LEU A 5 -9.66 -20.25 -36.72
C LEU A 5 -8.21 -20.48 -37.14
N VAL A 6 -7.69 -19.60 -38.00
CA VAL A 6 -6.27 -19.55 -38.41
C VAL A 6 -5.55 -18.37 -37.74
N SER A 7 -4.24 -18.49 -37.55
CA SER A 7 -3.39 -17.41 -37.00
C SER A 7 -3.39 -16.19 -37.95
N PRO A 8 -3.43 -14.94 -37.45
CA PRO A 8 -3.30 -14.52 -36.05
C PRO A 8 -4.61 -14.48 -35.25
N LEU A 9 -5.77 -14.70 -35.89
CA LEU A 9 -7.08 -14.59 -35.23
C LEU A 9 -7.30 -15.68 -34.18
N ALA A 10 -6.87 -16.92 -34.46
CA ALA A 10 -6.89 -18.01 -33.48
C ALA A 10 -6.13 -17.64 -32.19
N ASP A 11 -4.97 -17.01 -32.33
CA ASP A 11 -4.12 -16.59 -31.21
C ASP A 11 -4.75 -15.43 -30.45
N GLN A 12 -5.35 -14.47 -31.14
CA GLN A 12 -6.05 -13.34 -30.52
C GLN A 12 -7.26 -13.81 -29.70
N VAL A 13 -8.10 -14.69 -30.26
CA VAL A 13 -9.27 -15.23 -29.55
C VAL A 13 -8.83 -16.07 -28.35
N THR A 14 -7.80 -16.89 -28.49
CA THR A 14 -7.25 -17.68 -27.38
C THR A 14 -6.69 -16.77 -26.28
N ARG A 15 -5.95 -15.72 -26.63
CA ARG A 15 -5.47 -14.73 -25.67
C ARG A 15 -6.61 -14.01 -24.97
N ALA A 16 -7.63 -13.55 -25.69
CA ALA A 16 -8.76 -12.81 -25.13
C ALA A 16 -9.61 -13.67 -24.18
N LEU A 17 -9.78 -14.96 -24.46
CA LEU A 17 -10.49 -15.90 -23.59
C LEU A 17 -9.72 -16.18 -22.28
N ASN A 18 -8.40 -16.27 -22.35
CA ASN A 18 -7.55 -16.52 -21.18
C ASN A 18 -7.23 -15.24 -20.37
N ARG A 19 -7.14 -14.09 -21.03
CA ARG A 19 -6.84 -12.79 -20.43
C ARG A 19 -7.72 -11.71 -21.08
N PRO A 20 -8.91 -11.46 -20.51
CA PRO A 20 -9.78 -10.40 -21.00
C PRO A 20 -9.04 -9.06 -20.97
N LEU A 21 -9.14 -8.28 -22.05
CA LEU A 21 -8.39 -7.02 -22.17
C LEU A 21 -8.66 -6.05 -21.00
N HIS A 22 -9.89 -5.99 -20.48
CA HIS A 22 -10.26 -5.15 -19.34
C HIS A 22 -9.67 -5.60 -17.99
N ARG A 23 -9.21 -6.86 -17.88
CA ARG A 23 -8.43 -7.37 -16.73
C ARG A 23 -6.93 -7.41 -17.02
N GLY A 24 -6.54 -7.20 -18.27
CA GLY A 24 -5.15 -7.04 -18.65
C GLY A 24 -4.61 -5.75 -18.08
N ILE A 25 -3.42 -5.80 -17.51
CA ILE A 25 -2.67 -4.60 -17.14
C ILE A 25 -2.30 -3.90 -18.45
N VAL A 26 -3.13 -2.95 -18.88
CA VAL A 26 -2.71 -1.95 -19.87
C VAL A 26 -1.46 -1.31 -19.26
N LYS A 27 -0.36 -1.20 -20.02
CA LYS A 27 0.86 -0.49 -19.57
C LYS A 27 0.42 0.68 -18.72
N PHE A 28 0.68 0.62 -17.42
CA PHE A 28 0.00 1.39 -16.38
C PHE A 28 -0.35 2.80 -16.89
N GLU A 29 -1.52 3.35 -16.58
CA GLU A 29 -1.79 4.80 -16.69
C GLU A 29 -0.82 5.66 -15.84
N GLN A 30 0.16 5.01 -15.20
CA GLN A 30 1.30 5.59 -14.53
C GLN A 30 2.60 5.43 -15.32
N CYS A 31 2.64 4.84 -16.52
CA CYS A 31 3.86 4.73 -17.33
C CYS A 31 4.14 6.01 -18.14
N GLU A 32 3.18 6.92 -18.19
CA GLU A 32 3.33 8.19 -18.87
C GLU A 32 4.35 9.08 -18.13
N PRO A 33 5.20 9.84 -18.85
CA PRO A 33 6.27 10.61 -18.24
C PRO A 33 5.82 11.56 -17.13
N GLN A 34 4.62 12.15 -17.23
CA GLN A 34 4.09 13.08 -16.24
C GLN A 34 3.83 12.47 -14.85
N TYR A 35 3.74 11.14 -14.75
CA TYR A 35 3.51 10.44 -13.49
C TYR A 35 4.80 9.89 -12.87
N ALA A 36 5.95 10.45 -13.21
CA ALA A 36 7.25 10.04 -12.66
C ALA A 36 7.28 10.11 -11.11
N LEU A 37 6.74 11.19 -10.53
CA LEU A 37 6.66 11.33 -9.08
C LEU A 37 5.72 10.28 -8.46
N ALA A 38 4.55 10.03 -9.05
CA ALA A 38 3.64 8.98 -8.60
C ALA A 38 4.31 7.60 -8.58
N ARG A 39 5.09 7.26 -9.61
CA ARG A 39 5.84 6.00 -9.67
C ARG A 39 6.93 5.92 -8.60
N GLN A 40 7.66 7.01 -8.35
CA GLN A 40 8.69 7.07 -7.32
C GLN A 40 8.08 6.86 -5.93
N ILE A 41 7.00 7.57 -5.62
CA ILE A 41 6.26 7.44 -4.36
C ILE A 41 5.72 6.02 -4.22
N LEU A 42 5.02 5.51 -5.24
CA LEU A 42 4.45 4.16 -5.22
C LEU A 42 5.54 3.10 -4.97
N THR A 43 6.69 3.23 -5.63
CA THR A 43 7.80 2.27 -5.47
C THR A 43 8.33 2.28 -4.03
N LYS A 44 8.57 3.48 -3.45
CA LYS A 44 9.02 3.62 -2.06
C LYS A 44 7.97 3.06 -1.08
N SER A 45 6.69 3.37 -1.28
CA SER A 45 5.60 2.84 -0.46
C SER A 45 5.49 1.33 -0.56
N THR A 46 5.61 0.73 -1.76
CA THR A 46 5.60 -0.72 -1.94
C THR A 46 6.77 -1.38 -1.21
N MET A 47 7.97 -0.82 -1.28
CA MET A 47 9.12 -1.35 -0.54
C MET A 47 8.91 -1.30 0.97
N LEU A 48 8.42 -0.18 1.51
CA LEU A 48 8.13 -0.03 2.94
C LEU A 48 7.08 -1.05 3.39
N VAL A 49 6.02 -1.23 2.62
CA VAL A 49 4.97 -2.21 2.90
C VAL A 49 5.51 -3.64 2.86
N SER A 50 6.31 -4.00 1.86
CA SER A 50 6.87 -5.35 1.76
C SER A 50 7.79 -5.67 2.93
N ILE A 51 8.66 -4.74 3.34
CA ILE A 51 9.53 -4.95 4.51
C ILE A 51 8.69 -5.10 5.78
N LEU A 52 7.61 -4.33 5.89
CA LEU A 52 6.71 -4.41 7.03
C LEU A 52 5.93 -5.73 7.10
N ASP A 53 5.53 -6.26 5.95
CA ASP A 53 4.91 -7.59 5.81
C ASP A 53 5.84 -8.67 6.38
N ASP A 54 7.11 -8.68 5.96
CA ASP A 54 8.15 -9.58 6.48
C ASP A 54 8.37 -9.41 8.00
N ILE A 55 8.32 -8.17 8.50
CA ILE A 55 8.42 -7.89 9.94
C ILE A 55 7.24 -8.52 10.70
N ASN A 56 6.01 -8.45 10.19
CA ASN A 56 4.84 -9.00 10.89
C ASN A 56 4.74 -10.52 10.78
N ASP A 57 5.12 -11.11 9.64
CA ASP A 57 4.86 -12.52 9.37
C ASP A 57 6.04 -13.45 9.73
N VAL A 58 7.26 -12.92 9.82
CA VAL A 58 8.47 -13.74 10.01
C VAL A 58 9.33 -13.30 11.18
N HIS A 59 9.53 -11.99 11.37
CA HIS A 59 10.60 -11.50 12.24
C HIS A 59 10.15 -10.99 13.62
N GLY A 60 9.03 -10.29 13.71
CA GLY A 60 8.58 -9.61 14.92
C GLY A 60 7.88 -10.53 15.91
N THR A 61 8.16 -10.36 17.19
CA THR A 61 7.35 -10.92 18.28
C THR A 61 6.07 -10.12 18.45
N ILE A 62 5.01 -10.70 19.02
CA ILE A 62 3.74 -9.99 19.24
C ILE A 62 3.95 -8.75 20.11
N GLU A 63 4.77 -8.85 21.16
CA GLU A 63 5.08 -7.73 22.04
C GLU A 63 5.77 -6.57 21.28
N GLU A 64 6.74 -6.88 20.41
CA GLU A 64 7.41 -5.88 19.57
C GLU A 64 6.43 -5.26 18.56
N LEU A 65 5.59 -6.07 17.92
CA LEU A 65 4.61 -5.59 16.94
C LEU A 65 3.54 -4.69 17.59
N GLU A 66 3.13 -4.98 18.83
CA GLU A 66 2.20 -4.11 19.58
C GLU A 66 2.84 -2.77 19.96
N GLN A 67 4.11 -2.75 20.34
CA GLN A 67 4.84 -1.51 20.61
C GLN A 67 5.04 -0.70 19.33
N PHE A 68 5.49 -1.36 18.27
CA PHE A 68 5.66 -0.79 16.93
C PHE A 68 4.37 -0.13 16.43
N THR A 69 3.24 -0.84 16.58
CA THR A 69 1.92 -0.35 16.22
C THR A 69 1.53 0.93 16.96
N LYS A 70 1.73 0.96 18.29
CA LYS A 70 1.44 2.16 19.10
C LYS A 70 2.27 3.36 18.68
N MET A 71 3.51 3.12 18.23
CA MET A 71 4.38 4.19 17.73
C MET A 71 3.91 4.74 16.39
N ILE A 72 3.43 3.89 15.47
CA ILE A 72 2.79 4.32 14.22
C ILE A 72 1.58 5.21 14.52
N GLU A 73 0.68 4.76 15.41
CA GLU A 73 -0.54 5.51 15.76
C GLU A 73 -0.23 6.91 16.33
N ARG A 74 0.82 7.01 17.15
CA ARG A 74 1.26 8.27 17.75
C ARG A 74 2.10 9.13 16.81
N TRP A 75 2.58 8.55 15.71
CA TRP A 75 3.60 9.13 14.86
C TRP A 75 4.83 9.57 15.67
N ASP A 76 5.22 8.75 16.65
CA ASP A 76 6.28 9.06 17.62
C ASP A 76 7.66 8.82 17.00
N THR A 77 8.57 9.77 17.23
CA THR A 77 9.96 9.70 16.73
C THR A 77 10.93 9.18 17.79
N SER A 78 10.47 8.99 19.03
CA SER A 78 11.26 8.38 20.09
C SER A 78 11.27 6.85 19.91
N MET A 79 12.33 6.33 19.30
CA MET A 79 12.49 4.91 19.01
C MET A 79 13.40 4.18 19.99
N GLU A 80 13.66 4.76 21.16
CA GLU A 80 14.71 4.30 22.09
C GLU A 80 14.53 2.83 22.52
N ASP A 81 13.28 2.39 22.68
CA ASP A 81 12.92 1.05 23.15
C ASP A 81 12.70 0.02 22.02
N LEU A 82 12.88 0.39 20.76
CA LEU A 82 12.64 -0.51 19.62
C LEU A 82 13.89 -1.32 19.22
N PRO A 83 13.71 -2.51 18.62
CA PRO A 83 14.79 -3.22 17.93
C PRO A 83 15.39 -2.39 16.79
N ASP A 84 16.70 -2.52 16.54
CA ASP A 84 17.38 -1.68 15.55
C ASP A 84 16.81 -1.83 14.13
N TYR A 85 16.32 -3.01 13.76
CA TYR A 85 15.73 -3.23 12.43
C TYR A 85 14.41 -2.48 12.22
N THR A 86 13.59 -2.29 13.27
CA THR A 86 12.34 -1.52 13.15
C THR A 86 12.61 -0.02 13.14
N LYS A 87 13.67 0.44 13.83
CA LYS A 87 14.14 1.84 13.75
C LYS A 87 14.46 2.24 12.32
N VAL A 88 15.23 1.40 11.62
CA VAL A 88 15.60 1.63 10.20
C VAL A 88 14.34 1.76 9.33
N TRP A 89 13.33 0.94 9.58
CA TRP A 89 12.06 1.03 8.86
C TRP A 89 11.33 2.35 9.14
N PHE A 90 11.24 2.78 10.40
CA PHE A 90 10.60 4.05 10.75
C PHE A 90 11.35 5.26 10.19
N GLU A 91 12.68 5.26 10.22
CA GLU A 91 13.50 6.30 9.61
C GLU A 91 13.18 6.43 8.12
N ALA A 92 13.14 5.29 7.40
CA ALA A 92 12.77 5.27 5.99
C ALA A 92 11.33 5.76 5.74
N LEU A 93 10.38 5.40 6.62
CA LEU A 93 9.00 5.91 6.56
C LEU A 93 8.94 7.43 6.72
N PHE A 94 9.64 7.98 7.71
CA PHE A 94 9.62 9.42 7.98
C PHE A 94 10.30 10.21 6.87
N VAL A 95 11.47 9.76 6.40
CA VAL A 95 12.14 10.37 5.23
C VAL A 95 11.22 10.37 4.02
N SER A 96 10.62 9.22 3.68
CA SER A 96 9.69 9.14 2.55
C SER A 96 8.48 10.03 2.72
N SER A 97 7.94 10.17 3.95
CA SER A 97 6.81 11.04 4.23
C SER A 97 7.16 12.52 4.07
N SER A 98 8.34 12.93 4.55
CA SER A 98 8.84 14.31 4.41
C SER A 98 9.10 14.69 2.96
N GLU A 99 9.67 13.79 2.15
CA GLU A 99 9.86 14.03 0.71
C GLU A 99 8.51 14.24 -0.01
N ILE A 100 7.50 13.41 0.29
CA ILE A 100 6.14 13.57 -0.25
C ILE A 100 5.54 14.91 0.19
N GLU A 101 5.72 15.29 1.46
CA GLU A 101 5.24 16.56 2.00
C GLU A 101 5.85 17.76 1.26
N GLU A 102 7.16 17.73 1.04
CA GLU A 102 7.88 18.79 0.35
C GLU A 102 7.34 18.97 -1.08
N GLU A 103 7.24 17.87 -1.84
CA GLU A 103 6.76 17.91 -3.23
C GLU A 103 5.29 18.35 -3.32
N THR A 104 4.42 17.82 -2.46
CA THR A 104 2.98 18.15 -2.51
C THR A 104 2.70 19.56 -1.99
N THR A 105 3.51 20.09 -1.08
CA THR A 105 3.38 21.46 -0.56
C THR A 105 3.71 22.51 -1.63
N LYS A 106 4.68 22.23 -2.53
CA LYS A 106 4.97 23.09 -3.69
C LYS A 106 3.73 23.34 -4.57
N GLU A 107 2.78 22.41 -4.57
CA GLU A 107 1.52 22.50 -5.32
C GLU A 107 0.32 22.97 -4.49
N GLY A 108 0.50 23.29 -3.20
CA GLY A 108 -0.58 23.62 -2.27
C GLY A 108 -1.43 22.40 -1.87
N ARG A 109 -0.85 21.20 -1.91
CA ARG A 109 -1.51 19.90 -1.65
C ARG A 109 -0.97 19.20 -0.40
N SER A 110 -0.59 19.95 0.63
CA SER A 110 -0.04 19.41 1.89
C SER A 110 -0.96 18.39 2.59
N TYR A 111 -2.26 18.40 2.30
CA TYR A 111 -3.22 17.39 2.79
C TYR A 111 -2.92 15.96 2.31
N CYS A 112 -2.13 15.77 1.25
CA CYS A 112 -1.80 14.45 0.71
C CYS A 112 -1.11 13.55 1.75
N VAL A 113 -0.22 14.14 2.56
CA VAL A 113 0.52 13.39 3.59
C VAL A 113 -0.39 12.97 4.73
N SER A 114 -1.35 13.80 5.15
CA SER A 114 -2.28 13.40 6.22
C SER A 114 -3.10 12.16 5.83
N TYR A 115 -3.56 12.07 4.58
CA TYR A 115 -4.26 10.88 4.09
C TYR A 115 -3.34 9.66 4.02
N THR A 116 -2.08 9.85 3.66
CA THR A 116 -1.10 8.74 3.64
C THR A 116 -0.84 8.24 5.06
N LYS A 117 -0.67 9.13 6.04
CA LYS A 117 -0.54 8.77 7.47
C LYS A 117 -1.75 8.00 7.99
N GLU A 118 -2.95 8.44 7.63
CA GLU A 118 -4.19 7.73 7.98
C GLU A 118 -4.25 6.34 7.34
N ALA A 119 -3.83 6.19 6.08
CA ALA A 119 -3.77 4.90 5.41
C ALA A 119 -2.68 3.97 5.98
N ILE A 120 -1.60 4.52 6.53
CA ILE A 120 -0.56 3.78 7.25
C ILE A 120 -1.15 3.16 8.53
N ASN A 121 -2.15 3.77 9.18
CA ASN A 121 -2.81 3.13 10.32
C ASN A 121 -3.49 1.80 9.96
N LEU A 122 -3.74 1.49 8.68
CA LEU A 122 -4.19 0.15 8.28
C LEU A 122 -3.18 -0.96 8.59
N ILE A 123 -1.93 -0.61 8.88
CA ILE A 123 -0.90 -1.53 9.39
C ILE A 123 -1.33 -2.19 10.70
N LEU A 124 -2.20 -1.54 11.50
CA LEU A 124 -2.87 -2.14 12.66
C LEU A 124 -3.50 -3.51 12.33
N LEU A 125 -3.95 -3.69 11.09
CA LEU A 125 -4.61 -4.91 10.63
C LEU A 125 -3.61 -6.01 10.25
N LEU A 126 -2.36 -5.68 9.91
CA LEU A 126 -1.29 -6.67 9.75
C LEU A 126 -0.94 -7.28 11.10
N THR A 127 -0.79 -6.45 12.13
CA THR A 127 -0.54 -6.93 13.51
C THR A 127 -1.73 -7.72 14.07
N GLN A 128 -2.96 -7.43 13.64
CA GLN A 128 -4.12 -8.26 13.98
C GLN A 128 -4.01 -9.67 13.39
N SER A 129 -3.53 -9.81 12.15
CA SER A 129 -3.27 -11.12 11.54
C SER A 129 -2.19 -11.89 12.30
N ALA A 130 -1.10 -11.22 12.67
CA ALA A 130 -0.04 -11.81 13.48
C ALA A 130 -0.57 -12.30 14.84
N ARG A 131 -1.45 -11.53 15.49
CA ARG A 131 -2.11 -11.95 16.73
C ARG A 131 -2.94 -13.21 16.56
N CYS A 132 -3.78 -13.28 15.52
CA CYS A 132 -4.56 -14.49 15.24
C CYS A 132 -3.66 -15.71 15.04
N PHE A 133 -2.53 -15.56 14.34
CA PHE A 133 -1.56 -16.63 14.16
C PHE A 133 -0.95 -17.09 15.49
N ASN A 134 -0.51 -16.15 16.34
CA ASN A 134 0.10 -16.47 17.63
C ASN A 134 -0.87 -17.09 18.64
N GLU A 135 -2.17 -16.78 18.53
CA GLU A 135 -3.23 -17.34 19.39
C GLU A 135 -3.79 -18.68 18.88
N ASP A 136 -3.22 -19.26 17.81
CA ASP A 136 -3.78 -20.42 17.08
C ASP A 136 -5.25 -20.20 16.65
N HIS A 137 -5.65 -18.94 16.47
CA HIS A 137 -7.01 -18.55 16.09
C HIS A 137 -7.14 -18.53 14.57
N VAL A 138 -8.07 -19.34 14.04
CA VAL A 138 -8.42 -19.34 12.62
C VAL A 138 -9.57 -18.35 12.39
N PRO A 139 -9.36 -17.24 11.67
CA PRO A 139 -10.41 -16.26 11.43
C PRO A 139 -11.57 -16.85 10.62
N THR A 140 -12.79 -16.47 10.98
CA THR A 140 -13.99 -16.75 10.18
C THR A 140 -13.94 -15.99 8.85
N LEU A 141 -14.74 -16.41 7.87
CA LEU A 141 -14.84 -15.71 6.59
C LEU A 141 -15.20 -14.22 6.76
N GLU A 142 -16.09 -13.87 7.68
CA GLU A 142 -16.48 -12.48 7.92
C GLU A 142 -15.39 -11.66 8.61
N GLU A 143 -14.65 -12.24 9.55
CA GLU A 143 -13.48 -11.59 10.16
C GLU A 143 -12.38 -11.36 9.12
N ASN A 144 -12.07 -12.38 8.32
CA ASN A 144 -11.09 -12.25 7.25
C ASN A 144 -11.54 -11.27 6.16
N ARG A 145 -12.84 -11.20 5.84
CA ARG A 145 -13.35 -10.22 4.86
C ARG A 145 -13.21 -8.79 5.36
N LYS A 146 -13.39 -8.56 6.67
CA LYS A 146 -13.20 -7.24 7.28
C LYS A 146 -11.72 -6.85 7.34
N ASN A 147 -10.84 -7.78 7.71
CA ASN A 147 -9.42 -7.48 7.91
C ASN A 147 -8.61 -7.57 6.60
N GLY A 148 -8.87 -8.60 5.79
CA GLY A 148 -8.14 -8.96 4.57
C GLY A 148 -8.20 -7.91 3.46
N VAL A 149 -9.32 -7.17 3.36
CA VAL A 149 -9.47 -6.10 2.37
C VAL A 149 -8.46 -4.96 2.61
N PHE A 150 -8.09 -4.72 3.85
CA PHE A 150 -7.17 -3.63 4.20
C PHE A 150 -5.74 -4.12 4.43
N SER A 151 -5.56 -5.35 4.95
CA SER A 151 -4.22 -5.95 5.09
C SER A 151 -3.53 -6.20 3.75
N CYS A 152 -4.26 -6.23 2.62
CA CYS A 152 -3.65 -6.32 1.30
C CYS A 152 -2.96 -5.03 0.83
N THR A 153 -2.96 -3.96 1.64
CA THR A 153 -2.21 -2.69 1.46
C THR A 153 -2.57 -1.83 0.24
N TYR A 154 -3.44 -2.33 -0.66
CA TYR A 154 -3.95 -1.58 -1.80
C TYR A 154 -4.48 -0.18 -1.46
N PRO A 155 -5.22 0.05 -0.36
CA PRO A 155 -5.67 1.39 0.00
C PRO A 155 -4.49 2.35 0.25
N LEU A 156 -3.46 1.91 0.98
CA LEU A 156 -2.25 2.69 1.24
C LEU A 156 -1.51 3.00 -0.07
N LEU A 157 -1.25 1.98 -0.90
CA LEU A 157 -0.56 2.17 -2.18
C LEU A 157 -1.33 3.12 -3.11
N THR A 158 -2.66 3.03 -3.13
CA THR A 158 -3.52 3.92 -3.92
C THR A 158 -3.40 5.36 -3.43
N VAL A 159 -3.59 5.60 -2.13
CA VAL A 159 -3.50 6.95 -1.53
C VAL A 159 -2.09 7.55 -1.71
N SER A 160 -1.03 6.76 -1.50
CA SER A 160 0.34 7.20 -1.76
C SER A 160 0.55 7.59 -3.22
N SER A 161 0.07 6.80 -4.18
CA SER A 161 0.26 7.10 -5.60
C SER A 161 -0.43 8.41 -6.03
N LEU A 162 -1.61 8.71 -5.48
CA LEU A 162 -2.36 9.95 -5.74
C LEU A 162 -1.58 11.22 -5.35
N CYS A 163 -0.67 11.12 -4.38
CA CYS A 163 0.18 12.23 -3.97
C CYS A 163 1.02 12.73 -5.16
N GLY A 164 1.59 11.81 -5.94
CA GLY A 164 2.47 12.12 -7.07
C GLY A 164 1.77 12.34 -8.42
N MET A 165 0.44 12.34 -8.48
CA MET A 165 -0.32 12.53 -9.72
C MET A 165 -0.56 14.02 -10.07
N GLY A 166 -0.13 14.94 -9.22
CA GLY A 166 -0.37 16.38 -9.41
C GLY A 166 -1.84 16.76 -9.21
N LYS A 167 -2.24 17.93 -9.75
CA LYS A 167 -3.56 18.54 -9.51
C LYS A 167 -4.77 17.71 -9.97
N ILE A 168 -4.58 16.69 -10.81
CA ILE A 168 -5.65 15.76 -11.20
C ILE A 168 -6.18 14.96 -10.00
N ALA A 169 -5.30 14.66 -9.04
CA ALA A 169 -5.64 13.96 -7.81
C ALA A 169 -6.09 14.96 -6.74
N SER A 170 -7.37 15.32 -6.82
CA SER A 170 -8.02 16.26 -5.91
C SER A 170 -8.10 15.75 -4.46
N LYS A 171 -8.42 16.65 -3.52
CA LYS A 171 -8.72 16.28 -2.13
C LYS A 171 -9.90 15.31 -2.04
N GLU A 172 -10.88 15.44 -2.91
CA GLU A 172 -12.02 14.53 -2.96
C GLU A 172 -11.61 13.13 -3.46
N ALA A 173 -10.67 13.04 -4.41
CA ALA A 173 -10.12 11.74 -4.81
C ALA A 173 -9.42 11.04 -3.64
N HIS A 174 -8.64 11.78 -2.86
CA HIS A 174 -8.01 11.23 -1.64
C HIS A 174 -9.05 10.84 -0.59
N ARG A 175 -10.12 11.61 -0.41
CA ARG A 175 -11.21 11.27 0.52
C ARG A 175 -11.91 9.96 0.13
N ARG A 176 -12.16 9.75 -1.16
CA ARG A 176 -12.87 8.54 -1.65
C ARG A 176 -12.02 7.28 -1.61
N CYS A 177 -10.70 7.42 -1.72
CA CYS A 177 -9.75 6.33 -1.59
C CYS A 177 -9.28 6.13 -0.14
N GLY A 178 -9.36 7.20 0.67
CA GLY A 178 -9.11 7.19 2.10
C GLY A 178 -10.16 6.37 2.83
N ILE A 179 -9.74 5.76 3.92
CA ILE A 179 -10.56 4.88 4.73
C ILE A 179 -11.45 5.74 5.62
N SER A 180 -12.53 6.28 5.07
CA SER A 180 -13.61 6.91 5.85
C SER A 180 -14.79 5.96 6.01
#